data_AF-A0A2L2Z6W8-F1
#
_entry.id   AF-A0A2L2Z6W8-F1
#
_cell.length_a   1.000
_cell.length_b   1.000
_cell.length_c   1.000
_cell.angle_alpha   90.00
_cell.angle_beta   90.00
_cell.angle_gamma   90.00
#
_symmetry.space_group_name_H-M   'P 1'
#
loop_
_entity.id
_entity.type
_entity.pdbx_description
1 polymer ?
#
loop_
_entity_poly.entity_id
_entity_poly.type
_entity_poly.pdbx_seq_one_letter_code
_entity_poly.pdbx_strand_id
1 'polypeptide(L)'
;GVDLAGPLTKTNKKVWIVLFSCAVYRTVHLELMPSLSTNAFVQALRRFIARRSRVSTLYPDNGTNFTGLNASLKRLDWNKIMKEFEVSQIQWKF
;
A
#
# COMPACT_ATOMS: atom_id res chain seq x y z
N GLY A 1 1.31 2.42 -9.86
CA GLY A 1 0.69 1.11 -9.63
C GLY A 1 1.22 0.52 -8.35
N VAL A 2 0.53 -0.52 -7.88
CA VAL A 2 0.99 -1.39 -6.80
C VAL A 2 0.82 -2.83 -7.23
N ASP A 3 1.87 -3.63 -7.06
CA ASP A 3 1.86 -5.04 -7.43
C ASP A 3 2.73 -5.84 -6.45
N LEU A 4 2.60 -7.16 -6.44
CA LEU A 4 3.34 -8.07 -5.57
C LEU A 4 4.15 -9.07 -6.39
N ALA A 5 5.44 -9.18 -6.08
CA ALA A 5 6.32 -10.23 -6.61
C ALA A 5 6.66 -11.25 -5.52
N GLY A 6 6.69 -12.53 -5.90
CA GLY A 6 7.13 -13.63 -5.05
C GLY A 6 6.32 -14.92 -5.24
N PRO A 7 6.45 -15.88 -4.29
CA PRO A 7 7.28 -15.79 -3.09
C PRO A 7 8.78 -15.89 -3.39
N LEU A 8 9.58 -15.14 -2.65
CA LEU A 8 11.03 -15.34 -2.48
C LEU A 8 11.28 -16.08 -1.17
N THR A 9 12.47 -16.67 -1.02
CA THR A 9 12.88 -17.32 0.23
C THR A 9 13.93 -16.47 0.93
N LYS A 10 13.65 -16.05 2.16
CA LYS A 10 14.59 -15.35 3.04
C LYS A 10 14.67 -16.09 4.37
N THR A 11 15.85 -16.61 4.72
CA THR A 11 16.08 -17.34 5.98
C THR A 11 15.05 -18.47 6.20
N ASN A 12 14.86 -19.32 5.18
CA ASN A 12 13.88 -20.42 5.16
C ASN A 12 12.41 -20.00 5.36
N LYS A 13 12.06 -18.72 5.18
CA LYS A 13 10.67 -18.23 5.20
C LYS A 13 10.30 -17.62 3.85
N LYS A 14 9.06 -17.87 3.42
CA LYS A 14 8.48 -17.20 2.25
C LYS A 14 8.27 -15.73 2.55
N VAL A 15 8.70 -14.88 1.64
CA VAL A 15 8.53 -13.42 1.68
C VAL A 15 8.11 -12.92 0.31
N TRP A 16 7.49 -11.74 0.27
CA TRP A 16 7.05 -11.08 -0.95
C TRP A 16 7.64 -9.69 -1.02
N ILE A 17 7.71 -9.14 -2.22
CA ILE A 17 8.08 -7.74 -2.44
C ILE A 17 6.84 -7.04 -2.98
N VAL A 18 6.44 -5.94 -2.34
CA VAL A 18 5.48 -5.02 -2.95
C VAL A 18 6.22 -3.97 -3.75
N LEU A 19 5.76 -3.77 -4.98
CA LEU A 19 6.29 -2.84 -5.94
C LEU A 19 5.38 -1.63 -6.01
N PHE A 20 5.89 -0.45 -5.66
CA PHE A 20 5.22 0.82 -5.86
C PHE A 20 5.82 1.50 -7.09
N SER A 21 5.04 1.65 -8.15
CA SER A 21 5.47 2.30 -9.39
C SER A 21 4.79 3.66 -9.58
N CYS A 22 5.56 4.69 -9.93
CA CYS A 22 5.03 5.99 -10.30
C CYS A 22 4.75 6.03 -11.82
N ALA A 23 3.51 6.33 -12.21
CA ALA A 23 3.13 6.44 -13.62
C ALA A 23 3.75 7.67 -14.31
N VAL A 24 4.10 8.72 -13.55
CA VAL A 24 4.63 9.99 -14.08
C VAL A 24 6.14 9.91 -14.28
N TYR A 25 6.88 9.57 -13.22
CA TYR A 25 8.34 9.62 -13.21
C TYR A 25 9.01 8.27 -13.48
N ARG A 26 8.21 7.20 -13.72
CA ARG A 26 8.69 5.81 -13.89
C ARG A 26 9.58 5.29 -12.75
N THR A 27 9.49 5.91 -11.57
CA THR A 27 10.24 5.46 -10.38
C THR A 27 9.59 4.21 -9.79
N VAL A 28 10.41 3.23 -9.41
CA VAL A 28 9.97 2.02 -8.70
C VAL A 28 10.54 2.02 -7.29
N HIS A 29 9.69 1.72 -6.31
CA HIS A 29 10.08 1.57 -4.91
C HIS A 29 9.65 0.19 -4.41
N LEU A 30 10.57 -0.52 -3.76
CA LEU A 30 10.36 -1.89 -3.30
C LEU A 30 10.28 -1.93 -1.77
N GLU A 31 9.30 -2.66 -1.25
CA GLU A 31 9.17 -2.94 0.18
C GLU A 31 9.03 -4.44 0.40
N LEU A 32 9.75 -4.98 1.39
CA LEU A 32 9.64 -6.39 1.76
C LEU A 32 8.37 -6.61 2.62
N MET A 33 7.63 -7.66 2.30
CA MET A 33 6.46 -8.13 3.04
C MET A 33 6.68 -9.57 3.53
N PRO A 34 6.52 -9.85 4.83
CA PRO A 34 6.67 -11.21 5.36
C PRO A 34 5.50 -12.13 5.03
N SER A 35 4.37 -11.60 4.55
CA SER A 35 3.19 -12.37 4.13
C SER A 35 2.32 -11.55 3.17
N LEU A 36 1.40 -12.21 2.46
CA LEU A 36 0.36 -11.57 1.63
C LEU A 36 -0.82 -11.00 2.44
N SER A 37 -0.64 -10.76 3.75
CA SER A 37 -1.72 -10.24 4.59
C SER A 37 -1.91 -8.72 4.42
N THR A 38 -3.13 -8.26 4.67
CA THR A 38 -3.45 -6.81 4.74
C THR A 38 -2.56 -6.08 5.72
N ASN A 39 -2.28 -6.66 6.90
CA ASN A 39 -1.41 -6.04 7.91
C ASN A 39 0.03 -5.88 7.42
N ALA A 40 0.58 -6.89 6.74
CA ALA A 40 1.91 -6.79 6.14
C ALA A 40 1.96 -5.68 5.08
N PHE A 41 0.89 -5.55 4.28
CA PHE A 41 0.78 -4.48 3.30
C PHE A 41 0.64 -3.08 3.93
N VAL A 42 -0.15 -2.91 5.00
CA VAL A 42 -0.23 -1.64 5.76
C VAL A 42 1.15 -1.18 6.20
N GLN A 43 1.95 -2.10 6.75
CA GLN A 43 3.30 -1.77 7.21
C GLN A 43 4.22 -1.37 6.04
N ALA A 44 4.08 -2.03 4.89
CA ALA A 44 4.82 -1.67 3.68
C ALA A 44 4.40 -0.30 3.13
N LEU A 45 3.10 -0.03 3.04
CA LEU A 45 2.55 1.24 2.60
C LEU A 45 2.99 2.39 3.52
N ARG A 46 3.00 2.17 4.84
CA ARG A 46 3.52 3.15 5.80
C ARG A 46 4.99 3.49 5.55
N ARG A 47 5.85 2.48 5.31
CA ARG A 47 7.27 2.71 4.99
C ARG A 47 7.46 3.43 3.66
N PHE A 48 6.64 3.11 2.66
CA PHE A 48 6.63 3.82 1.38
C PHE A 48 6.26 5.30 1.55
N ILE A 49 5.15 5.59 2.24
CA ILE A 49 4.67 6.96 2.48
C ILE A 49 5.68 7.77 3.30
N ALA A 50 6.30 7.17 4.31
CA ALA A 50 7.33 7.82 5.11
C ALA A 50 8.56 8.22 4.28
N ARG A 51 8.88 7.49 3.20
CA ARG A 51 10.04 7.74 2.34
C ARG A 51 9.75 8.58 1.09
N ARG A 52 8.54 8.48 0.53
CA ARG A 52 8.17 9.07 -0.78
C ARG A 52 7.02 10.07 -0.72
N SER A 53 6.58 10.39 0.49
CA SER A 53 5.35 11.15 0.76
C SER A 53 4.09 10.39 0.35
N ARG A 54 2.94 10.93 0.76
CA ARG A 54 1.65 10.29 0.55
C ARG A 54 1.16 10.50 -0.88
N VAL A 55 0.71 9.42 -1.50
CA VAL A 55 0.13 9.46 -2.85
C VAL A 55 -1.34 9.86 -2.81
N SER A 56 -1.81 10.52 -3.86
CA SER A 56 -3.23 10.86 -4.03
C SER A 56 -4.05 9.69 -4.58
N THR A 57 -3.48 8.93 -5.52
CA THR A 57 -4.15 7.79 -6.17
C THR A 57 -3.25 6.55 -6.17
N LEU A 58 -3.84 5.40 -5.85
CA LEU A 58 -3.22 4.09 -5.90
C LEU A 58 -3.95 3.21 -6.93
N TYR A 59 -3.18 2.47 -7.73
CA TYR A 59 -3.68 1.54 -8.75
C TYR A 59 -3.18 0.12 -8.45
N PRO A 60 -3.81 -0.62 -7.54
CA PRO A 60 -3.51 -2.02 -7.27
C PRO A 60 -4.32 -2.96 -8.17
N ASP A 61 -3.97 -4.25 -8.17
CA ASP A 61 -4.88 -5.30 -8.63
C ASP A 61 -5.99 -5.60 -7.58
N ASN A 62 -6.85 -6.57 -7.88
CA ASN A 62 -7.93 -7.01 -6.98
C ASN A 62 -7.47 -7.96 -5.85
N GLY A 63 -6.18 -7.95 -5.49
CA GLY A 63 -5.64 -8.71 -4.37
C GLY A 63 -6.36 -8.42 -3.06
N THR A 64 -6.61 -9.47 -2.27
CA THR A 64 -7.41 -9.39 -1.02
C THR A 64 -6.75 -8.53 0.06
N ASN A 65 -5.42 -8.44 0.04
CA ASN A 65 -4.64 -7.52 0.87
C ASN A 65 -4.90 -6.04 0.54
N PHE A 66 -5.13 -5.71 -0.73
CA PHE A 66 -5.41 -4.35 -1.19
C PHE A 66 -6.87 -3.98 -0.96
N THR A 67 -7.80 -4.84 -1.40
CA THR A 67 -9.24 -4.63 -1.19
C THR A 67 -9.59 -4.61 0.29
N GLY A 68 -8.97 -5.48 1.10
CA GLY A 68 -9.13 -5.51 2.56
C GLY A 68 -8.65 -4.23 3.26
N LEU A 69 -7.55 -3.63 2.80
CA LEU A 69 -7.09 -2.34 3.33
C LEU A 69 -8.03 -1.21 2.91
N ASN A 70 -8.39 -1.13 1.62
CA ASN A 70 -9.33 -0.12 1.13
C ASN A 70 -10.66 -0.16 1.90
N ALA A 71 -11.23 -1.35 2.09
CA ALA A 71 -12.45 -1.54 2.87
C ALA A 71 -12.28 -1.07 4.33
N SER A 72 -11.13 -1.31 4.94
CA SER A 72 -10.84 -0.87 6.30
C SER A 72 -10.69 0.65 6.41
N LEU A 73 -10.04 1.28 5.44
CA LEU A 73 -9.90 2.73 5.37
C LEU A 73 -11.26 3.41 5.15
N LYS A 74 -12.15 2.84 4.34
CA LYS A 74 -13.50 3.38 4.10
C LYS A 74 -14.38 3.42 5.36
N ARG A 75 -14.09 2.61 6.38
CA ARG A 75 -14.83 2.60 7.65
C ARG A 75 -14.40 3.69 8.64
N LEU A 76 -13.34 4.44 8.34
CA LEU A 76 -12.88 5.53 9.19
C LEU A 76 -13.76 6.77 9.04
N ASP A 77 -13.87 7.58 10.10
CA ASP A 77 -14.52 8.89 10.04
C ASP A 77 -13.60 9.89 9.34
N TRP A 78 -13.76 9.99 8.02
CA TRP A 78 -12.98 10.90 7.21
C TRP A 78 -13.34 12.37 7.40
N ASN A 79 -14.53 12.69 7.87
CA ASN A 79 -14.90 14.08 8.17
C ASN A 79 -14.05 14.59 9.33
N LYS A 80 -13.92 13.79 10.39
CA LYS A 80 -13.04 14.10 11.51
C LYS A 80 -11.57 14.17 11.09
N ILE A 81 -11.11 13.16 10.34
CA ILE A 81 -9.70 13.08 9.91
C ILE A 81 -9.30 14.28 9.03
N MET A 82 -10.13 14.65 8.06
CA MET A 82 -9.86 15.79 7.18
C MET A 82 -9.82 17.12 7.95
N LYS A 83 -10.69 17.27 8.95
CA LYS A 83 -10.76 18.46 9.80
C LYS A 83 -9.55 18.61 10.72
N GLU A 84 -9.03 17.50 11.25
CA GLU A 84 -7.94 17.52 12.24
C GLU A 84 -6.54 17.46 11.63
N PHE A 85 -6.36 16.79 10.48
CA PHE A 85 -5.03 16.42 9.97
C PHE A 85 -4.73 16.92 8.55
N GLU A 86 -5.59 17.77 7.95
CA GLU A 86 -5.46 18.27 6.57
C GLU A 86 -5.14 17.18 5.53
N VAL A 87 -5.64 15.96 5.78
CA VAL A 87 -5.40 14.80 4.92
C VAL A 87 -6.66 14.32 4.23
N SER A 88 -6.64 14.32 2.90
CA SER A 88 -7.66 13.65 2.08
C SER A 88 -7.48 12.14 2.00
N GLN A 89 -8.52 11.42 1.59
CA GLN A 89 -8.46 9.99 1.29
C GLN A 89 -7.54 9.69 0.11
N ILE A 90 -6.77 8.59 0.19
CA ILE A 90 -6.13 8.01 -0.99
C ILE A 90 -7.24 7.41 -1.86
N GLN A 91 -7.25 7.76 -3.14
CA GLN A 91 -8.17 7.20 -4.12
C GLN A 91 -7.65 5.85 -4.60
N TRP A 92 -8.43 4.78 -4.42
CA TRP A 92 -8.07 3.44 -4.87
C TRP A 92 -8.79 3.13 -6.18
N LYS A 93 -8.04 2.78 -7.22
CA LYS A 93 -8.56 2.40 -8.53
C LYS A 93 -8.17 0.96 -8.83
N PHE A 94 -9.15 0.07 -8.72
CA PHE A 94 -9.05 -1.36 -9.01
C PHE A 94 -9.47 -1.66 -10.44
#